data_AF-X1KTN3-F1
#
_entry.id   AF-X1KTN3-F1
#
_cell.length_a   1.000
_cell.length_b   1.000
_cell.length_c   1.000
_cell.angle_alpha   90.00
_cell.angle_beta   90.00
_cell.angle_gamma   90.00
#
_symmetry.space_group_name_H-M   'P 1'
#
loop_
_entity.id
_entity.type
_entity.pdbx_description
1 polymer ?
#
loop_
_entity_poly.entity_id
_entity_poly.type
_entity_poly.pdbx_seq_one_letter_code
_entity_poly.pdbx_strand_id
1 'polypeptide(L)'
;NVEVPGEESLYKLGAIGHVLECVKAEGRSFKVIIEMLVRGRIVELEFGKEAISATVAVIAETAEKGPELEALARTVRGKFYAYAGLSPNLPDSVLRLIDAGGDESELADTVAAYAAIPLADKQALLEMTDCRERLGALANLLENEIELLQVQKDINNRVRQRVTKSQKDYFLKEQLRAIEEELGQVDPAHGELTELRETIFAAAMPESVEKVALKEQERLRRTTPLTPQAVVIQDYLDWL
;
A
#
# COMPACT_ATOMS: atom_id res chain seq x y z
N ASN A 1 -0.71 27.56 5.33
CA ASN A 1 -2.04 28.13 5.04
C ASN A 1 -1.95 29.63 5.10
N VAL A 2 -1.92 30.27 3.94
CA VAL A 2 -2.14 31.72 3.84
C VAL A 2 -3.65 31.92 4.01
N GLU A 3 -4.08 32.72 5.00
CA GLU A 3 -5.52 32.90 5.33
C GLU A 3 -6.31 33.64 4.24
N VAL A 4 -5.64 34.30 3.30
CA VAL A 4 -6.24 34.87 2.08
C VAL A 4 -5.32 34.57 0.91
N PRO A 5 -5.70 33.70 -0.05
CA PRO A 5 -4.87 33.45 -1.23
C PRO A 5 -4.72 34.75 -2.02
N GLY A 6 -3.48 35.13 -2.33
CA GLY A 6 -3.21 36.22 -3.28
C GLY A 6 -3.50 35.75 -4.71
N GLU A 7 -3.50 36.68 -5.67
CA GLU A 7 -3.75 36.39 -7.08
C GLU A 7 -2.83 35.28 -7.64
N GLU A 8 -1.57 35.27 -7.24
CA GLU A 8 -0.57 34.26 -7.65
C GLU A 8 -0.86 32.85 -7.10
N SER A 9 -1.74 32.73 -6.11
CA SER A 9 -2.12 31.44 -5.50
C SER A 9 -3.34 30.80 -6.17
N LEU A 10 -3.97 31.47 -7.14
CA LEU A 10 -5.16 31.00 -7.82
C LEU A 10 -4.83 30.56 -9.25
N TYR A 11 -5.39 29.42 -9.65
CA TYR A 11 -5.37 29.03 -11.05
C TYR A 11 -6.30 29.93 -11.87
N LYS A 12 -5.87 30.25 -13.09
CA LYS A 12 -6.63 31.14 -14.00
C LYS A 12 -7.88 30.48 -14.57
N LEU A 13 -7.91 29.15 -14.60
CA LEU A 13 -9.00 28.35 -15.16
C LEU A 13 -9.61 27.50 -14.04
N GLY A 14 -10.93 27.54 -13.94
CA GLY A 14 -11.72 26.83 -12.95
C GLY A 14 -13.01 26.27 -13.55
N ALA A 15 -13.89 25.80 -12.66
CA ALA A 15 -15.24 25.37 -13.01
C ALA A 15 -16.26 26.36 -12.43
N ILE A 16 -17.25 26.72 -13.24
CA ILE A 16 -18.43 27.49 -12.84
C ILE A 16 -19.50 26.48 -12.43
N GLY A 17 -20.10 26.69 -11.26
CA GLY A 17 -21.11 25.78 -10.72
C GLY A 17 -22.19 26.48 -9.92
N HIS A 18 -23.29 25.77 -9.70
CA HIS A 18 -24.42 26.22 -8.89
C HIS A 18 -24.37 25.59 -7.50
N VAL A 19 -24.62 26.42 -6.48
CA VAL A 19 -24.80 25.93 -5.11
C VAL A 19 -26.19 25.29 -5.01
N LEU A 20 -26.23 23.97 -4.88
CA LEU A 20 -27.47 23.21 -4.73
C LEU A 20 -27.98 23.23 -3.30
N GLU A 21 -27.07 23.03 -2.35
CA GLU A 21 -27.42 22.92 -0.93
C GLU A 21 -26.30 23.47 -0.06
N CYS A 22 -26.67 24.16 1.01
CA CYS A 22 -25.74 24.62 2.05
C CYS A 22 -26.28 24.17 3.41
N VAL A 23 -25.65 23.15 3.99
CA VAL A 23 -26.06 22.55 5.25
C VAL A 23 -25.07 22.94 6.33
N LYS A 24 -25.57 23.45 7.46
CA LYS A 24 -24.73 23.72 8.62
C LYS A 24 -24.25 22.39 9.20
N ALA A 25 -22.93 22.19 9.23
CA ALA A 25 -22.30 21.05 9.88
C ALA A 25 -22.07 21.36 11.38
N GLU A 26 -21.52 20.41 12.13
CA GLU A 26 -21.26 20.59 13.57
C GLU A 26 -20.31 21.78 13.81
N GLY A 27 -20.75 22.73 14.65
CA GLY A 27 -19.98 23.94 14.98
C GLY A 27 -20.24 25.13 14.07
N ARG A 28 -19.17 25.66 13.44
CA ARG A 28 -19.15 26.86 12.58
C ARG A 28 -18.84 26.55 11.10
N SER A 29 -18.87 25.28 10.71
CA SER A 29 -18.61 24.87 9.32
C SER A 29 -19.92 24.68 8.54
N PHE A 30 -19.82 24.85 7.22
CA PHE A 30 -20.89 24.56 6.28
C PHE A 30 -20.43 23.46 5.34
N LYS A 31 -21.32 22.51 5.05
CA LYS A 31 -21.18 21.56 3.95
C LYS A 31 -21.98 22.12 2.78
N VAL A 32 -21.29 22.41 1.69
CA VAL A 32 -21.89 22.94 0.47
C VAL A 32 -21.83 21.88 -0.61
N ILE A 33 -22.95 21.63 -1.27
CA ILE A 33 -23.04 20.78 -2.47
C ILE A 33 -23.10 21.71 -3.68
N ILE A 34 -22.17 21.52 -4.59
CA ILE A 34 -22.02 22.33 -5.79
C ILE A 34 -22.11 21.41 -7.00
N GLU A 35 -22.96 21.77 -7.95
CA GLU A 35 -23.03 21.16 -9.27
C GLU A 35 -22.18 21.99 -10.23
N MET A 36 -21.16 21.36 -10.81
CA MET A 36 -20.29 22.02 -11.79
C MET A 36 -20.96 21.96 -13.17
N LEU A 37 -20.98 23.09 -13.88
CA LEU A 37 -21.68 23.24 -15.14
C LEU A 37 -20.72 23.33 -16.32
N VAL A 38 -19.77 24.26 -16.26
CA VAL A 38 -18.87 24.58 -17.38
C VAL A 38 -17.52 25.06 -16.88
N ARG A 39 -16.50 25.00 -17.74
CA ARG A 39 -15.20 25.60 -17.50
C ARG A 39 -15.26 27.11 -17.66
N GLY A 40 -14.52 27.83 -16.82
CA GLY A 40 -14.42 29.28 -16.83
C GLY A 40 -13.00 29.77 -16.62
N ARG A 41 -12.63 30.86 -17.29
CA ARG A 41 -11.36 31.57 -17.08
C ARG A 41 -11.60 32.86 -16.34
N ILE A 42 -10.82 33.10 -15.29
CA ILE A 42 -10.77 34.39 -14.60
C ILE A 42 -10.23 35.45 -15.58
N VAL A 43 -11.01 36.49 -15.80
CA VAL A 43 -10.65 37.68 -16.58
C VAL A 43 -10.13 38.78 -15.66
N GLU A 44 -10.79 38.96 -14.52
CA GLU A 44 -10.46 39.99 -13.53
C GLU A 44 -10.80 39.47 -12.13
N LEU A 45 -9.93 39.75 -11.16
CA LEU A 45 -10.08 39.39 -9.75
C LEU A 45 -10.20 40.65 -8.89
N GLU A 46 -11.19 40.65 -8.01
CA GLU A 46 -11.45 41.73 -7.08
C GLU A 46 -11.41 41.18 -5.65
N PHE A 47 -10.44 41.65 -4.88
CA PHE A 47 -10.30 41.27 -3.47
C PHE A 47 -11.13 42.20 -2.59
N GLY A 48 -12.36 41.80 -2.29
CA GLY A 48 -13.23 42.48 -1.35
C GLY A 48 -12.90 42.18 0.11
N LYS A 49 -13.50 42.94 1.04
CA LYS A 49 -13.33 42.72 2.50
C LYS A 49 -14.03 41.45 3.02
N GLU A 50 -15.11 41.02 2.37
CA GLU A 50 -15.96 39.90 2.81
C GLU A 50 -15.83 38.65 1.92
N ALA A 51 -15.51 38.84 0.64
CA ALA A 51 -15.32 37.77 -0.34
C ALA A 51 -14.44 38.23 -1.50
N ILE A 52 -13.90 37.27 -2.24
CA ILE A 52 -13.24 37.49 -3.53
C ILE A 52 -14.31 37.41 -4.62
N SER A 53 -14.43 38.44 -5.45
CA SER A 53 -15.24 38.43 -6.67
C SER A 53 -14.35 38.25 -7.90
N ALA A 54 -14.88 37.66 -8.96
CA ALA A 54 -14.17 37.51 -10.21
C ALA A 54 -15.11 37.68 -11.40
N THR A 55 -14.65 38.39 -12.43
CA THR A 55 -15.26 38.36 -13.77
C THR A 55 -14.72 37.13 -14.49
N VAL A 56 -15.61 36.25 -14.95
CA VAL A 56 -15.22 34.96 -15.56
C VAL A 56 -15.77 34.86 -16.98
N ALA A 57 -14.92 34.43 -17.92
CA ALA A 57 -15.31 34.09 -19.27
C ALA A 57 -15.56 32.57 -19.38
N VAL A 58 -16.71 32.17 -19.92
CA VAL A 58 -17.00 30.76 -20.19
C VAL A 58 -16.08 30.27 -21.30
N ILE A 59 -15.52 29.07 -21.11
CA ILE A 59 -14.65 28.43 -22.09
C ILE A 59 -15.49 27.37 -22.82
N ALA A 60 -15.59 27.53 -24.14
CA ALA A 60 -16.21 26.51 -24.97
C ALA A 60 -15.27 25.31 -25.09
N GLU A 61 -15.81 24.12 -24.87
CA GLU A 61 -15.09 22.88 -25.12
C GLU A 61 -15.12 22.53 -26.60
N THR A 62 -14.00 22.03 -27.11
CA THR A 62 -13.91 21.52 -28.46
C THR A 62 -13.90 20.00 -28.41
N ALA A 63 -14.94 19.38 -28.95
CA ALA A 63 -15.04 17.94 -29.11
C ALA A 63 -15.34 17.64 -30.58
N GLU A 64 -14.29 17.42 -31.36
CA GLU A 64 -14.49 16.92 -32.72
C GLU A 64 -14.89 15.45 -32.64
N LYS A 65 -16.19 15.20 -32.84
CA LYS A 65 -16.75 13.85 -32.83
C LYS A 65 -16.13 13.03 -33.94
N GLY A 66 -15.78 11.79 -33.62
CA GLY A 66 -15.19 10.88 -34.57
C GLY A 66 -14.80 9.54 -33.94
N PRO A 67 -14.44 8.55 -34.76
CA PRO A 67 -14.10 7.21 -34.30
C PRO A 67 -12.91 7.20 -33.34
N GLU A 68 -11.98 8.15 -33.48
CA GLU A 68 -10.83 8.30 -32.59
C GLU A 68 -11.26 8.70 -31.16
N LEU A 69 -12.16 9.68 -31.04
CA LEU A 69 -12.66 10.13 -29.74
C LEU A 69 -13.45 9.02 -29.03
N GLU A 70 -14.30 8.29 -29.77
CA GLU A 70 -15.02 7.13 -29.25
C GLU A 70 -14.07 6.01 -28.79
N ALA A 71 -12.99 5.76 -29.55
CA ALA A 71 -11.98 4.78 -29.19
C ALA A 71 -11.27 5.17 -27.89
N LEU A 72 -10.86 6.43 -27.75
CA LEU A 72 -10.25 6.96 -26.53
C LEU A 72 -11.20 6.85 -25.33
N ALA A 73 -12.48 7.22 -25.50
CA ALA A 73 -13.48 7.08 -24.46
C ALA A 73 -13.64 5.62 -23.98
N ARG A 74 -13.65 4.65 -24.92
CA ARG A 74 -13.66 3.22 -24.59
C ARG A 74 -12.38 2.80 -23.85
N THR A 75 -11.22 3.29 -24.27
CA THR A 75 -9.95 3.03 -23.59
C THR A 75 -9.96 3.56 -22.15
N VAL A 76 -10.38 4.81 -21.95
CA VAL A 76 -10.48 5.42 -20.61
C VAL A 76 -11.46 4.63 -19.73
N ARG A 77 -12.63 4.26 -20.25
CA ARG A 77 -13.60 3.44 -19.51
C ARG A 77 -12.97 2.10 -19.09
N GLY A 78 -12.34 1.38 -20.01
CA GLY A 78 -11.68 0.11 -19.74
C GLY A 78 -10.57 0.22 -18.69
N LYS A 79 -9.73 1.26 -18.78
CA LYS A 79 -8.69 1.53 -17.78
C LYS A 79 -9.29 1.88 -16.43
N PHE A 80 -10.35 2.70 -16.40
CA PHE A 80 -11.01 3.03 -15.14
C PHE A 80 -11.60 1.79 -14.45
N TYR A 81 -12.15 0.83 -15.21
CA TYR A 81 -12.58 -0.46 -14.66
C TYR A 81 -11.43 -1.25 -14.02
N ALA A 82 -10.29 -1.32 -14.70
CA ALA A 82 -9.10 -1.98 -14.17
C ALA A 82 -8.58 -1.28 -12.90
N TYR A 83 -8.57 0.06 -12.90
CA TYR A 83 -8.23 0.89 -11.74
C TYR A 83 -9.20 0.62 -10.57
N ALA A 84 -10.51 0.62 -10.81
CA ALA A 84 -11.53 0.37 -9.79
C ALA A 84 -11.38 -1.02 -9.15
N GLY A 85 -11.02 -2.04 -9.94
CA GLY A 85 -10.75 -3.40 -9.41
C GLY A 85 -9.51 -3.50 -8.51
N LEU A 86 -8.63 -2.50 -8.55
CA LEU A 86 -7.43 -2.41 -7.71
C LEU A 86 -7.62 -1.43 -6.53
N SER A 87 -8.55 -0.47 -6.65
CA SER A 87 -8.81 0.57 -5.66
C SER A 87 -9.98 0.19 -4.73
N PRO A 88 -9.73 -0.15 -3.46
CA PRO A 88 -10.74 -0.72 -2.56
C PRO A 88 -11.82 0.26 -2.08
N ASN A 89 -11.70 1.56 -2.40
CA ASN A 89 -12.54 2.62 -1.83
C ASN A 89 -13.53 3.24 -2.84
N LEU A 90 -13.64 2.70 -4.06
CA LEU A 90 -14.54 3.26 -5.06
C LEU A 90 -15.98 2.75 -4.86
N PRO A 91 -16.99 3.62 -4.70
CA PRO A 91 -18.39 3.18 -4.62
C PRO A 91 -18.92 2.63 -5.95
N ASP A 92 -19.71 1.55 -5.91
CA ASP A 92 -20.37 0.96 -7.10
C ASP A 92 -21.30 1.94 -7.84
N SER A 93 -21.79 2.98 -7.16
CA SER A 93 -22.55 4.05 -7.80
C SER A 93 -21.75 4.82 -8.85
N VAL A 94 -20.42 4.90 -8.70
CA VAL A 94 -19.53 5.59 -9.66
C VAL A 94 -19.40 4.79 -10.95
N LEU A 95 -19.25 3.46 -10.86
CA LEU A 95 -19.20 2.61 -12.05
C LEU A 95 -20.49 2.69 -12.84
N ARG A 96 -21.64 2.69 -12.14
CA ARG A 96 -22.96 2.88 -12.76
C ARG A 96 -23.10 4.24 -13.43
N LEU A 97 -22.51 5.31 -12.88
CA LEU A 97 -22.51 6.62 -13.51
C LEU A 97 -21.73 6.62 -14.83
N ILE A 98 -20.58 5.95 -14.86
CA ILE A 98 -19.75 5.82 -16.08
C ILE A 98 -20.43 4.95 -17.16
N ASP A 99 -21.24 3.98 -16.74
CA ASP A 99 -22.04 3.13 -17.64
C ASP A 99 -23.33 3.79 -18.13
N ALA A 100 -24.00 4.56 -17.27
CA ALA A 100 -25.21 5.30 -17.60
C ALA A 100 -24.98 6.28 -18.77
N GLY A 101 -23.72 6.64 -19.00
CA GLY A 101 -23.30 7.42 -20.13
C GLY A 101 -23.39 8.92 -19.86
N GLY A 102 -22.98 9.64 -20.88
CA GLY A 102 -22.73 11.08 -20.92
C GLY A 102 -21.96 11.35 -22.19
N ASP A 103 -21.68 12.62 -22.49
CA ASP A 103 -20.73 12.90 -23.56
C ASP A 103 -19.28 12.53 -23.13
N GLU A 104 -18.37 12.52 -24.10
CA GLU A 104 -16.97 12.14 -23.85
C GLU A 104 -16.26 13.11 -22.88
N SER A 105 -16.74 14.36 -22.80
CA SER A 105 -16.24 15.37 -21.88
C SER A 105 -16.65 15.06 -20.45
N GLU A 106 -17.92 14.74 -20.22
CA GLU A 106 -18.47 14.33 -18.92
C GLU A 106 -17.80 13.05 -18.41
N LEU A 107 -17.51 12.09 -19.30
CA LEU A 107 -16.75 10.90 -18.97
C LEU A 107 -15.36 11.26 -18.42
N ALA A 108 -14.64 12.13 -19.13
CA ALA A 108 -13.31 12.55 -18.72
C ALA A 108 -13.34 13.22 -17.33
N ASP A 109 -14.31 14.09 -17.09
CA ASP A 109 -14.43 14.85 -15.85
C ASP A 109 -14.83 13.97 -14.67
N THR A 110 -15.79 13.07 -14.89
CA THR A 110 -16.23 12.08 -13.89
C THR A 110 -15.07 11.19 -13.47
N VAL A 111 -14.34 10.64 -14.45
CA VAL A 111 -13.20 9.76 -14.18
C VAL A 111 -12.09 10.52 -13.44
N ALA A 112 -11.76 11.74 -13.87
CA ALA A 112 -10.74 12.57 -13.20
C ALA A 112 -11.13 12.95 -11.76
N ALA A 113 -12.43 13.11 -11.48
CA ALA A 113 -12.91 13.42 -10.13
C ALA A 113 -12.64 12.26 -9.16
N TYR A 114 -12.90 11.02 -9.59
CA TYR A 114 -12.80 9.82 -8.74
C TYR A 114 -11.45 9.09 -8.78
N ALA A 115 -10.64 9.32 -9.80
CA ALA A 115 -9.28 8.79 -9.85
C ALA A 115 -8.36 9.53 -8.85
N ALA A 116 -7.38 8.81 -8.30
CA ALA A 116 -6.38 9.32 -7.36
C ALA A 116 -5.29 10.15 -8.08
N ILE A 117 -5.71 11.21 -8.77
CA ILE A 117 -4.81 12.05 -9.57
C ILE A 117 -4.32 13.24 -8.73
N PRO A 118 -3.01 13.58 -8.76
CA PRO A 118 -2.48 14.77 -8.11
C PRO A 118 -3.18 16.06 -8.55
N LEU A 119 -3.27 17.04 -7.65
CA LEU A 119 -3.98 18.32 -7.95
C LEU A 119 -3.42 19.02 -9.20
N ALA A 120 -2.10 19.01 -9.38
CA ALA A 120 -1.47 19.63 -10.55
C ALA A 120 -1.93 18.99 -11.87
N ASP A 121 -2.04 17.66 -11.90
CA ASP A 121 -2.51 16.93 -13.08
C ASP A 121 -4.02 17.12 -13.29
N LYS A 122 -4.82 17.18 -12.20
CA LYS A 122 -6.25 17.54 -12.29
C LYS A 122 -6.44 18.92 -12.90
N GLN A 123 -5.61 19.89 -12.49
CA GLN A 123 -5.64 21.22 -13.07
C GLN A 123 -5.23 21.19 -14.55
N ALA A 124 -4.18 20.46 -14.91
CA ALA A 124 -3.75 20.32 -16.30
C ALA A 124 -4.87 19.73 -17.18
N LEU A 125 -5.60 18.72 -16.68
CA LEU A 125 -6.78 18.16 -17.36
C LEU A 125 -7.91 19.19 -17.48
N LEU A 126 -8.16 20.00 -16.44
CA LEU A 126 -9.19 21.04 -16.47
C LEU A 126 -8.87 22.09 -17.54
N GLU A 127 -7.60 22.42 -17.73
CA GLU A 127 -7.10 23.40 -18.69
C GLU A 127 -7.11 22.90 -20.14
N MET A 128 -7.19 21.59 -20.37
CA MET A 128 -7.37 21.00 -21.70
C MET A 128 -8.80 21.21 -22.20
N THR A 129 -8.96 22.12 -23.16
CA THR A 129 -10.24 22.43 -23.81
C THR A 129 -10.63 21.43 -24.88
N ASP A 130 -9.65 20.71 -25.44
CA ASP A 130 -9.89 19.61 -26.37
C ASP A 130 -10.16 18.32 -25.60
N CYS A 131 -11.36 17.76 -25.80
CA CYS A 131 -11.78 16.51 -25.18
C CYS A 131 -10.88 15.33 -25.57
N ARG A 132 -10.36 15.30 -26.81
CA ARG A 132 -9.47 14.25 -27.31
C ARG A 132 -8.15 14.25 -26.55
N GLU A 133 -7.53 15.42 -26.44
CA GLU A 133 -6.29 15.58 -25.68
C GLU A 133 -6.48 15.21 -24.21
N ARG A 134 -7.60 15.66 -23.62
CA ARG A 134 -7.94 15.38 -22.23
C ARG A 134 -8.12 13.89 -21.97
N LEU A 135 -8.87 13.18 -22.81
CA LEU A 135 -9.04 11.72 -22.70
C LEU A 135 -7.71 10.97 -22.89
N GLY A 136 -6.87 11.41 -23.84
CA GLY A 136 -5.54 10.84 -24.05
C GLY A 136 -4.64 10.99 -22.83
N ALA A 137 -4.57 12.20 -22.25
CA ALA A 137 -3.82 12.47 -21.03
C ALA A 137 -4.34 11.64 -19.85
N LEU A 138 -5.66 11.59 -19.68
CA LEU A 138 -6.31 10.81 -18.64
C LEU A 138 -6.04 9.30 -18.76
N ALA A 139 -6.05 8.77 -19.99
CA ALA A 139 -5.72 7.37 -20.24
C ALA A 139 -4.28 7.01 -19.84
N ASN A 140 -3.34 7.95 -19.99
CA ASN A 140 -1.95 7.77 -19.56
C ASN A 140 -1.81 7.85 -18.04
N LEU A 141 -2.48 8.82 -17.40
CA LEU A 141 -2.48 8.95 -15.94
C LEU A 141 -3.07 7.70 -15.28
N LEU A 142 -4.17 7.17 -15.81
CA LEU A 142 -4.75 5.92 -15.32
C LEU A 142 -3.83 4.72 -15.50
N GLU A 143 -3.10 4.61 -16.61
CA GLU A 143 -2.15 3.51 -16.83
C GLU A 143 -1.06 3.50 -15.75
N ASN A 144 -0.42 4.66 -15.53
CA ASN A 144 0.63 4.81 -14.54
C ASN A 144 0.13 4.46 -13.14
N GLU A 145 -1.08 4.88 -12.79
CA GLU A 145 -1.69 4.59 -11.49
C GLU A 145 -2.04 3.10 -11.34
N ILE A 146 -2.54 2.45 -12.40
CA ILE A 146 -2.80 1.02 -12.41
C ILE A 146 -1.50 0.23 -12.19
N GLU A 147 -0.43 0.58 -12.90
CA GLU A 147 0.90 -0.05 -12.73
C GLU A 147 1.39 0.09 -11.28
N LEU A 148 1.30 1.29 -10.71
CA LEU A 148 1.69 1.55 -9.32
C LEU A 148 0.88 0.69 -8.33
N LEU A 149 -0.44 0.64 -8.50
CA LEU A 149 -1.33 -0.17 -7.65
C LEU A 149 -1.04 -1.66 -7.78
N GLN A 150 -0.71 -2.16 -8.97
CA GLN A 150 -0.32 -3.55 -9.18
C GLN A 150 0.99 -3.87 -8.44
N VAL A 151 2.00 -3.02 -8.56
CA VAL A 151 3.27 -3.17 -7.82
C VAL A 151 3.02 -3.18 -6.31
N GLN A 152 2.19 -2.27 -5.82
CA GLN A 152 1.84 -2.21 -4.39
C GLN A 152 1.09 -3.46 -3.92
N LYS A 153 0.16 -3.98 -4.73
CA LYS A 153 -0.56 -5.23 -4.47
C LYS A 153 0.41 -6.41 -4.39
N ASP A 154 1.38 -6.50 -5.29
CA ASP A 154 2.40 -7.56 -5.29
C ASP A 154 3.33 -7.50 -4.09
N ILE A 155 3.73 -6.30 -3.68
CA ILE A 155 4.50 -6.09 -2.44
C ILE A 155 3.68 -6.56 -1.24
N ASN A 156 2.42 -6.14 -1.14
CA ASN A 156 1.54 -6.53 -0.05
C ASN A 156 1.32 -8.05 0.00
N ASN A 157 1.17 -8.70 -1.15
CA ASN A 157 1.04 -10.16 -1.23
C ASN A 157 2.32 -10.87 -0.76
N ARG A 158 3.50 -10.40 -1.18
CA ARG A 158 4.79 -10.95 -0.72
C ARG A 158 4.98 -10.79 0.79
N VAL A 159 4.61 -9.64 1.36
CA VAL A 159 4.66 -9.40 2.80
C VAL A 159 3.72 -10.35 3.54
N ARG A 160 2.46 -10.47 3.08
CA ARG A 160 1.47 -11.40 3.66
C ARG A 160 1.98 -12.84 3.66
N GLN A 161 2.54 -13.31 2.54
CA GLN A 161 3.10 -14.67 2.45
C GLN A 161 4.23 -14.91 3.45
N ARG A 162 5.14 -13.95 3.66
CA ARG A 162 6.21 -14.06 4.67
C ARG A 162 5.65 -14.13 6.09
N VAL A 163 4.64 -13.31 6.40
CA VAL A 163 3.99 -13.33 7.72
C VAL A 163 3.29 -14.66 7.96
N THR A 164 2.49 -15.13 6.99
CA THR A 164 1.79 -16.42 7.11
C THR A 164 2.77 -17.59 7.24
N LYS A 165 3.89 -17.58 6.51
CA LYS A 165 4.94 -18.59 6.67
C LYS A 165 5.54 -18.54 8.07
N SER A 166 5.90 -17.36 8.56
CA SER A 166 6.48 -17.20 9.89
C SER A 166 5.53 -17.64 11.00
N GLN A 167 4.23 -17.34 10.87
CA GLN A 167 3.19 -17.81 11.79
C GLN A 167 3.04 -19.33 11.77
N LYS A 168 3.05 -19.95 10.57
CA LYS A 168 3.02 -21.41 10.43
C LYS A 168 4.24 -22.06 11.07
N ASP A 169 5.43 -21.53 10.79
CA ASP A 169 6.69 -22.06 11.34
C ASP A 169 6.71 -21.93 12.87
N TYR A 170 6.24 -20.81 13.42
CA TYR A 170 6.08 -20.61 14.86
C TYR A 170 5.11 -21.63 15.47
N PHE A 171 3.93 -21.77 14.86
CA PHE A 171 2.90 -22.70 15.34
C PHE A 171 3.38 -24.16 15.31
N LEU A 172 4.04 -24.57 14.23
CA LEU A 172 4.61 -25.92 14.10
C LEU A 172 5.71 -26.19 15.13
N LYS A 173 6.55 -25.21 15.44
CA LYS A 173 7.57 -25.34 16.50
C LYS A 173 6.94 -25.51 17.88
N GLU A 174 5.88 -24.75 18.16
CA GLU A 174 5.18 -24.87 19.43
C GLU A 174 4.46 -26.22 19.55
N GLN A 175 3.88 -26.73 18.46
CA GLN A 175 3.31 -28.08 18.42
C GLN A 175 4.35 -29.17 18.64
N LEU A 176 5.54 -29.06 18.01
CA LEU A 176 6.63 -30.01 18.23
C LEU A 176 7.07 -30.01 19.69
N ARG A 177 7.26 -28.83 20.29
CA ARG A 177 7.61 -28.70 21.70
C ARG A 177 6.57 -29.32 22.63
N ALA A 178 5.28 -29.08 22.36
CA ALA A 178 4.21 -29.69 23.15
C ALA A 178 4.17 -31.22 23.01
N ILE A 179 4.46 -31.76 21.81
CA ILE A 179 4.57 -33.21 21.59
C ILE A 179 5.77 -33.80 22.34
N GLU A 180 6.93 -33.13 22.33
CA GLU A 180 8.13 -33.53 23.08
C GLU A 180 7.87 -33.57 24.59
N GLU A 181 7.15 -32.57 25.12
CA GLU A 181 6.71 -32.51 26.52
C GLU A 181 5.71 -33.64 26.87
N GLU A 182 4.71 -33.91 26.03
CA GLU A 182 3.69 -34.98 26.24
C GLU A 182 4.24 -36.40 26.07
N LEU A 183 5.20 -36.62 25.16
CA LEU A 183 5.88 -37.91 24.99
C LEU A 183 6.82 -38.23 26.16
N GLY A 184 6.96 -37.33 27.15
CA GLY A 184 7.91 -37.49 28.25
C GLY A 184 9.36 -37.51 27.79
N GLN A 185 9.63 -37.07 26.55
CA GLN A 185 10.98 -36.89 26.04
C GLN A 185 11.49 -35.52 26.52
N VAL A 186 11.81 -35.46 27.81
CA VAL A 186 13.08 -34.82 28.16
C VAL A 186 14.12 -35.71 27.49
N ASP A 187 14.54 -35.33 26.28
CA ASP A 187 15.46 -36.09 25.44
C ASP A 187 16.53 -36.77 26.32
N PRO A 188 16.56 -38.12 26.44
CA PRO A 188 17.53 -38.79 27.31
C PRO A 188 18.97 -38.44 26.91
N ALA A 189 19.21 -38.08 25.64
CA ALA A 189 20.49 -37.55 25.20
C ALA A 189 20.79 -36.15 25.77
N HIS A 190 19.80 -35.28 26.01
CA HIS A 190 19.99 -34.02 26.74
C HIS A 190 20.16 -34.25 28.25
N GLY A 191 19.48 -35.24 28.83
CA GLY A 191 19.67 -35.65 30.23
C GLY A 191 21.10 -36.11 30.48
N GLU A 192 21.59 -37.08 29.70
CA GLU A 192 22.96 -37.59 29.78
C GLU A 192 24.01 -36.49 29.57
N LEU A 193 23.80 -35.58 28.62
CA LEU A 193 24.74 -34.47 28.37
C LEU A 193 24.75 -33.43 29.48
N THR A 194 23.65 -33.26 30.21
CA THR A 194 23.56 -32.36 31.37
C THR A 194 24.24 -32.98 32.57
N GLU A 195 24.01 -34.27 32.84
CA GLU A 195 24.71 -35.04 33.87
C GLU A 195 26.23 -35.07 33.63
N LEU A 196 26.67 -35.25 32.38
CA LEU A 196 28.09 -35.25 32.02
C LEU A 196 28.77 -33.89 32.30
N ARG A 197 28.02 -32.80 32.19
CA ARG A 197 28.55 -31.46 32.49
C ARG A 197 28.73 -31.28 34.00
N GLU A 198 27.78 -31.78 34.79
CA GLU A 198 27.86 -31.74 36.25
C GLU A 198 29.00 -32.61 36.79
N THR A 199 29.24 -33.79 36.21
CA THR A 199 30.38 -34.65 36.58
C THR A 199 31.73 -34.00 36.25
N ILE A 200 31.85 -33.32 35.12
CA ILE A 200 33.07 -32.55 34.76
C ILE A 200 33.39 -31.49 35.82
N PHE A 201 32.40 -30.73 36.29
CA PHE A 201 32.60 -29.75 37.35
C PHE A 201 32.87 -30.41 38.72
N ALA A 202 32.23 -31.53 39.01
CA ALA A 202 32.42 -32.27 40.26
C ALA A 202 33.80 -32.94 40.36
N ALA A 203 34.43 -33.28 39.23
CA ALA A 203 35.76 -33.88 39.18
C ALA A 203 36.90 -32.95 39.63
N ALA A 204 36.63 -31.65 39.82
CA ALA A 204 37.58 -30.65 40.34
C ALA A 204 38.94 -30.66 39.61
N MET A 205 38.89 -30.80 38.29
CA MET A 205 40.08 -30.84 37.42
C MET A 205 40.85 -29.51 37.42
N PRO A 206 42.15 -29.51 37.07
CA PRO A 206 42.88 -28.28 36.80
C PRO A 206 42.20 -27.46 35.69
N GLU A 207 42.21 -26.13 35.81
CA GLU A 207 41.45 -25.21 34.93
C GLU A 207 41.75 -25.41 33.43
N SER A 208 42.99 -25.81 33.09
CA SER A 208 43.38 -26.11 31.70
C SER A 208 42.71 -27.37 31.14
N VAL A 209 42.44 -28.36 31.99
CA VAL A 209 41.84 -29.65 31.63
C VAL A 209 40.32 -29.51 31.57
N GLU A 210 39.71 -28.82 32.54
CA GLU A 210 38.27 -28.56 32.57
C GLU A 210 37.80 -27.81 31.31
N LYS A 211 38.56 -26.81 30.85
CA LYS A 211 38.27 -26.08 29.60
C LYS A 211 38.29 -27.00 28.37
N VAL A 212 39.15 -28.01 28.35
CA VAL A 212 39.22 -28.99 27.25
C VAL A 212 38.04 -29.97 27.34
N ALA A 213 37.72 -30.46 28.54
CA ALA A 213 36.56 -31.33 28.78
C ALA A 213 35.24 -30.67 28.36
N LEU A 214 35.02 -29.40 28.74
CA LEU A 214 33.82 -28.64 28.33
C LEU A 214 33.74 -28.44 26.81
N LYS A 215 34.88 -28.30 26.14
CA LYS A 215 34.93 -28.14 24.68
C LYS A 215 34.59 -29.45 23.95
N GLU A 216 35.08 -30.58 24.45
CA GLU A 216 34.75 -31.89 23.89
C GLU A 216 33.30 -32.30 24.23
N GLN A 217 32.76 -31.92 25.38
CA GLN A 217 31.33 -32.10 25.72
C GLN A 217 30.40 -31.34 24.76
N GLU A 218 30.71 -30.08 24.44
CA GLU A 218 29.96 -29.30 23.46
C GLU A 218 30.07 -29.90 22.03
N ARG A 219 31.21 -30.52 21.72
CA ARG A 219 31.42 -31.23 20.45
C ARG A 219 30.61 -32.52 20.39
N LEU A 220 30.52 -33.27 21.50
CA LEU A 220 29.68 -34.45 21.63
C LEU A 220 28.20 -34.09 21.40
N ARG A 221 27.71 -32.97 21.97
CA ARG A 221 26.33 -32.48 21.76
C ARG A 221 25.95 -32.25 20.30
N ARG A 222 26.93 -31.91 19.45
CA ARG A 222 26.70 -31.63 18.02
C ARG A 222 26.91 -32.84 17.11
N THR A 223 27.39 -33.95 17.67
CA THR A 223 27.69 -35.17 16.93
C THR A 223 26.52 -36.12 17.04
N THR A 224 26.15 -36.79 15.94
CA THR A 224 25.07 -37.79 15.96
C THR A 224 25.42 -38.91 16.96
N PRO A 225 24.50 -39.27 17.87
CA PRO A 225 24.69 -40.40 18.79
C PRO A 225 25.02 -41.68 18.02
N LEU A 226 25.86 -42.56 18.60
CA LEU A 226 26.26 -43.88 18.05
C LEU A 226 27.24 -43.85 16.86
N THR A 227 27.87 -42.71 16.56
CA THR A 227 28.99 -42.69 15.59
C THR A 227 30.31 -43.10 16.26
N PRO A 228 31.26 -43.71 15.52
CA PRO A 228 32.59 -44.03 16.07
C PRO A 228 33.31 -42.80 16.66
N GLN A 229 33.01 -41.61 16.13
CA GLN A 229 33.53 -40.35 16.64
C GLN A 229 32.92 -39.96 17.99
N ALA A 230 31.62 -40.21 18.21
CA ALA A 230 30.97 -39.96 19.48
C ALA A 230 31.53 -40.87 20.58
N VAL A 231 31.76 -42.16 20.27
CA VAL A 231 32.36 -43.14 21.21
C VAL A 231 33.75 -42.70 21.66
N VAL A 232 34.61 -42.25 20.74
CA VAL A 232 35.96 -41.77 21.07
C VAL A 232 35.92 -40.53 21.97
N ILE A 233 34.95 -39.63 21.78
CA ILE A 233 34.80 -38.45 22.62
C ILE A 233 34.29 -38.82 24.02
N GLN A 234 33.37 -39.79 24.12
CA GLN A 234 32.92 -40.33 25.41
C GLN A 234 34.04 -41.03 26.16
N ASP A 235 34.78 -41.94 25.52
CA ASP A 235 35.92 -42.65 26.15
C ASP A 235 36.99 -41.67 26.66
N TYR A 236 37.22 -40.56 25.93
CA TYR A 236 38.15 -39.52 26.35
C TYR A 236 37.64 -38.73 27.56
N LEU A 237 36.35 -38.38 27.58
CA LEU A 237 35.73 -37.68 28.70
C LEU A 237 35.63 -38.56 29.96
N ASP A 238 35.41 -39.87 29.80
CA ASP A 238 35.37 -40.85 30.89
C ASP A 238 36.77 -41.16 31.46
N TRP A 239 37.82 -40.99 30.66
CA TRP A 239 39.20 -41.15 31.12
C TRP A 239 39.71 -39.98 31.96
N LEU A 240 39.21 -38.78 31.71
CA LEU A 240 39.59 -37.53 32.39
C LEU A 240 39.05 -37.48 33.83
#